data_AF-A0A929UQ78-F1
#
_entry.id   AF-A0A929UQ78-F1
#
_cell.length_a   1.000
_cell.length_b   1.000
_cell.length_c   1.000
_cell.angle_alpha   90.00
_cell.angle_beta   90.00
_cell.angle_gamma   90.00
#
_symmetry.space_group_name_H-M   'P 1'
#
loop_
_entity.id
_entity.type
_entity.pdbx_description
1 polymer ?
#
loop_
_entity_poly.entity_id
_entity_poly.type
_entity_poly.pdbx_seq_one_letter_code
_entity_poly.pdbx_strand_id
1 'polypeptide(L)'
;MNKNQTEKMVQDRWLQGEGPVGDYLRDQFNRIKMPFLGLYAFAFFLYLPMIVLRLTNDMDGLWDQDDHVAGEAELRIGRWFWMHVARARFFVSMDPIPLVIALAVFVAGILLILSVLRLRFTFVSAISCLLFLSSISLTAQMAYSYMAIEFSLSFLLAILAVLVVERGKRAYLCIPLAGLCLSLSMGLYQASLGVCTLLILFDLLFRLLRGEESVRIRLFLARAMGAVLTGGILYFLLLKLHLFFFHTTLSDYGGAAEVSPWSILRSFPSSLKHTYTAVWFY
;
A
#
# COMPACT_ATOMS: atom_id res chain seq x y z
N MET A 1 51.21 2.80 16.21
CA MET A 1 50.39 1.67 15.74
C MET A 1 50.84 1.34 14.32
N ASN A 2 51.23 0.09 14.05
CA ASN A 2 51.86 -0.30 12.79
C ASN A 2 50.79 -0.38 11.67
N LYS A 3 51.11 0.02 10.44
CA LYS A 3 50.12 0.19 9.33
C LYS A 3 49.29 -1.08 9.07
N ASN A 4 49.92 -2.25 9.23
CA ASN A 4 49.28 -3.58 9.09
C ASN A 4 48.27 -3.91 10.21
N GLN A 5 48.39 -3.31 11.40
CA GLN A 5 47.41 -3.51 12.48
C GLN A 5 46.14 -2.69 12.23
N THR A 6 46.26 -1.50 11.66
CA THR A 6 45.11 -0.66 11.30
C THR A 6 44.31 -1.28 10.16
N GLU A 7 44.98 -1.86 9.16
CA GLU A 7 44.31 -2.54 8.04
C GLU A 7 43.59 -3.81 8.48
N LYS A 8 44.20 -4.65 9.33
CA LYS A 8 43.51 -5.81 9.93
C LYS A 8 42.28 -5.41 10.75
N MET A 9 42.40 -4.36 11.57
CA MET A 9 41.29 -3.89 12.42
C MET A 9 40.13 -3.31 11.59
N VAL A 10 40.43 -2.66 10.46
CA VAL A 10 39.41 -2.21 9.50
C VAL A 10 38.75 -3.41 8.81
N GLN A 11 39.55 -4.39 8.37
CA GLN A 11 39.07 -5.58 7.66
C GLN A 11 38.20 -6.48 8.57
N ASP A 12 38.57 -6.63 9.85
CA ASP A 12 37.78 -7.35 10.86
C ASP A 12 36.45 -6.62 11.16
N ARG A 13 36.43 -5.28 11.19
CA ARG A 13 35.17 -4.51 11.31
C ARG A 13 34.25 -4.67 10.11
N TRP A 14 34.80 -4.74 8.90
CA TRP A 14 34.01 -5.01 7.68
C TRP A 14 33.43 -6.42 7.67
N LEU A 15 34.19 -7.43 8.13
CA LEU A 15 33.73 -8.82 8.24
C LEU A 15 32.66 -9.01 9.33
N GLN A 16 32.65 -8.15 10.36
CA GLN A 16 31.60 -8.10 11.39
C GLN A 16 30.37 -7.28 11.00
N GLY A 17 30.33 -6.71 9.78
CA GLY A 17 29.21 -5.91 9.28
C GLY A 17 29.17 -4.46 9.77
N GLU A 18 30.21 -3.99 10.46
CA GLU A 18 30.35 -2.62 10.97
C GLU A 18 31.02 -1.68 9.94
N GLY A 19 30.44 -1.63 8.74
CA GLY A 19 30.81 -0.64 7.73
C GLY A 19 30.00 0.66 7.88
N PRO A 20 30.46 1.80 7.33
CA PRO A 20 29.74 3.09 7.39
C PRO A 20 28.32 3.03 6.79
N VAL A 21 28.09 2.12 5.84
CA VAL A 21 26.74 1.82 5.30
C VAL A 21 25.91 1.03 6.31
N GLY A 22 26.52 0.05 7.00
CA GLY A 22 25.88 -0.72 8.07
C GLY A 22 25.46 0.16 9.24
N ASP A 23 26.34 1.06 9.68
CA ASP A 23 26.06 2.02 10.76
C ASP A 23 24.94 2.99 10.40
N TYR A 24 24.91 3.48 9.16
CA TYR A 24 23.83 4.33 8.66
C TYR A 24 22.48 3.60 8.63
N LEU A 25 22.44 2.37 8.11
CA LEU A 25 21.23 1.55 8.08
C LEU A 25 20.77 1.20 9.50
N ARG A 26 21.70 0.96 10.43
CA ARG A 26 21.42 0.70 11.84
C ARG A 26 20.82 1.93 12.53
N ASP A 27 21.32 3.13 12.24
CA ASP A 27 20.74 4.39 12.76
C ASP A 27 19.32 4.63 12.21
N GLN A 28 19.11 4.43 10.91
CA GLN A 28 17.77 4.56 10.31
C GLN A 28 16.78 3.53 10.89
N PHE A 29 17.21 2.28 11.04
CA PHE A 29 16.41 1.24 11.67
C PHE A 29 16.08 1.58 13.14
N ASN A 30 17.08 2.05 13.90
CA ASN A 30 16.90 2.43 15.30
C ASN A 30 15.91 3.60 15.48
N ARG A 31 15.79 4.49 14.50
CA ARG A 31 14.80 5.59 14.52
C ARG A 31 13.36 5.10 14.30
N ILE A 32 13.17 4.02 13.52
CA ILE A 32 11.85 3.55 13.10
C ILE A 32 11.35 2.39 13.96
N LYS A 33 12.25 1.59 14.56
CA LYS A 33 11.90 0.38 15.32
C LYS A 33 10.95 0.64 16.49
N MET A 34 11.18 1.71 17.26
CA MET A 34 10.35 2.01 18.44
C MET A 34 8.96 2.53 18.03
N PRO A 35 8.85 3.48 17.08
CA PRO A 35 7.55 3.82 16.47
C PRO A 35 6.81 2.61 15.92
N PHE A 36 7.50 1.74 15.18
CA PHE A 36 6.90 0.53 14.61
C PHE A 36 6.36 -0.39 15.70
N LEU A 37 7.18 -0.74 16.69
CA LEU A 37 6.78 -1.65 17.75
C LEU A 37 5.61 -1.08 18.58
N GLY A 38 5.63 0.21 18.88
CA GLY A 38 4.55 0.88 19.61
C GLY A 38 3.23 0.90 18.85
N LEU A 39 3.25 1.29 17.57
CA LEU A 39 2.06 1.31 16.71
C LEU A 39 1.53 -0.10 16.44
N TYR A 40 2.44 -1.06 16.23
CA TYR A 40 2.08 -2.45 15.99
C TYR A 40 1.45 -3.10 17.23
N ALA A 41 2.02 -2.88 18.42
CA ALA A 41 1.43 -3.35 19.67
C ALA A 41 0.03 -2.75 19.88
N PHE A 42 -0.12 -1.43 19.67
CA PHE A 42 -1.43 -0.79 19.74
C PHE A 42 -2.43 -1.42 18.76
N ALA A 43 -2.06 -1.56 17.48
CA ALA A 43 -2.93 -2.13 16.46
C ALA A 43 -3.30 -3.58 16.82
N PHE A 44 -2.34 -4.38 17.27
CA PHE A 44 -2.58 -5.75 17.71
C PHE A 44 -3.60 -5.82 18.84
N PHE A 45 -3.47 -4.99 19.88
CA PHE A 45 -4.43 -4.96 20.99
C PHE A 45 -5.80 -4.40 20.58
N LEU A 46 -5.82 -3.42 19.68
CA LEU A 46 -7.05 -2.86 19.13
C LEU A 46 -7.86 -3.91 18.37
N TYR A 47 -7.19 -4.72 17.55
CA TYR A 47 -7.79 -5.78 16.73
C TYR A 47 -7.86 -7.13 17.43
N LEU A 48 -7.35 -7.25 18.66
CA LEU A 48 -7.38 -8.48 19.45
C LEU A 48 -8.79 -9.06 19.62
N PRO A 49 -9.86 -8.28 19.85
CA PRO A 49 -11.21 -8.82 19.89
C PRO A 49 -11.62 -9.50 18.58
N MET A 50 -11.25 -8.94 17.42
CA MET A 50 -11.53 -9.56 16.12
C MET A 50 -10.76 -10.87 15.96
N ILE A 51 -9.50 -10.91 16.38
CA ILE A 51 -8.65 -12.10 16.35
C ILE A 51 -9.22 -13.22 17.23
N VAL A 52 -9.52 -12.89 18.49
CA VAL A 52 -9.91 -13.89 19.51
C VAL A 52 -11.33 -14.39 19.28
N LEU A 53 -12.25 -13.49 18.94
CA LEU A 53 -13.65 -13.84 18.69
C LEU A 53 -13.91 -14.26 17.24
N ARG A 54 -12.87 -14.25 16.38
CA ARG A 54 -12.97 -14.52 14.94
C ARG A 54 -14.05 -13.68 14.26
N LEU A 55 -14.13 -12.39 14.61
CA LEU A 55 -15.07 -11.47 13.98
C LEU A 55 -14.64 -11.21 12.54
N THR A 56 -15.49 -11.61 11.61
CA THR A 56 -15.28 -11.47 10.18
C THR A 56 -16.45 -10.72 9.54
N ASN A 57 -16.29 -10.26 8.30
CA ASN A 57 -17.42 -9.71 7.56
C ASN A 57 -18.48 -10.81 7.35
N ASP A 58 -19.75 -10.39 7.24
CA ASP A 58 -20.92 -11.27 7.32
C ASP A 58 -20.83 -12.53 6.44
N MET A 59 -21.10 -12.43 5.14
CA MET A 59 -21.22 -13.61 4.28
C MET A 59 -19.88 -14.15 3.76
N ASP A 60 -19.07 -13.29 3.15
CA ASP A 60 -17.80 -13.72 2.54
C ASP A 60 -16.83 -14.24 3.62
N GLY A 61 -16.82 -13.57 4.76
CA GLY A 61 -15.96 -13.91 5.88
C GLY A 61 -16.30 -15.26 6.49
N LEU A 62 -17.59 -15.59 6.66
CA LEU A 62 -18.03 -16.89 7.17
C LEU A 62 -17.71 -18.04 6.21
N TRP A 63 -17.64 -17.78 4.90
CA TRP A 63 -17.44 -18.79 3.88
C TRP A 63 -15.96 -19.02 3.54
N ASP A 64 -15.17 -17.94 3.47
CA ASP A 64 -13.81 -17.97 2.93
C ASP A 64 -12.70 -17.89 4.00
N GLN A 65 -13.03 -17.73 5.29
CA GLN A 65 -12.07 -17.36 6.34
C GLN A 65 -10.76 -18.19 6.36
N ASP A 66 -10.88 -19.52 6.42
CA ASP A 66 -9.74 -20.41 6.68
C ASP A 66 -9.18 -21.03 5.38
N ASP A 67 -10.02 -21.21 4.35
CA ASP A 67 -9.71 -21.98 3.13
C ASP A 67 -9.89 -21.19 1.82
N HIS A 68 -9.79 -19.86 1.84
CA HIS A 68 -9.93 -19.07 0.61
C HIS A 68 -8.86 -19.41 -0.44
N VAL A 69 -9.32 -19.82 -1.63
CA VAL A 69 -8.47 -20.04 -2.81
C VAL A 69 -8.75 -18.96 -3.85
N ALA A 70 -7.85 -17.97 -3.92
CA ALA A 70 -7.94 -16.92 -4.93
C ALA A 70 -7.87 -17.51 -6.35
N GLY A 71 -8.82 -17.13 -7.20
CA GLY A 71 -8.96 -17.71 -8.53
C GLY A 71 -9.78 -16.84 -9.48
N GLU A 72 -10.72 -17.46 -10.18
CA GLU A 72 -11.49 -16.80 -11.24
C GLU A 72 -12.34 -15.64 -10.72
N ALA A 73 -12.98 -15.79 -9.56
CA ALA A 73 -13.85 -14.76 -8.98
C ALA A 73 -13.10 -13.41 -8.82
N GLU A 74 -11.88 -13.46 -8.28
CA GLU A 74 -11.06 -12.27 -8.07
C GLU A 74 -10.56 -11.66 -9.38
N LEU A 75 -10.21 -12.50 -10.34
CA LEU A 75 -9.84 -12.03 -11.67
C LEU A 75 -11.01 -11.32 -12.37
N ARG A 76 -12.24 -11.83 -12.23
CA ARG A 76 -13.45 -11.25 -12.84
C ARG A 76 -13.77 -9.85 -12.34
N ILE A 77 -13.42 -9.54 -11.09
CA ILE A 77 -13.58 -8.19 -10.52
C ILE A 77 -12.33 -7.32 -10.66
N GLY A 78 -11.33 -7.75 -11.45
CA GLY A 78 -10.16 -6.96 -11.81
C GLY A 78 -8.92 -7.16 -10.92
N ARG A 79 -8.97 -8.05 -9.93
CA ARG A 79 -7.88 -8.30 -8.97
C ARG A 79 -6.92 -9.38 -9.47
N TRP A 80 -6.33 -9.14 -10.64
CA TRP A 80 -5.48 -10.11 -11.33
C TRP A 80 -4.19 -10.48 -10.58
N PHE A 81 -3.67 -9.59 -9.72
CA PHE A 81 -2.41 -9.84 -9.01
C PHE A 81 -2.59 -10.72 -7.77
N TRP A 82 -3.84 -10.87 -7.31
CA TRP A 82 -4.16 -11.60 -6.09
C TRP A 82 -3.72 -13.06 -6.14
N MET A 83 -4.03 -13.76 -7.23
CA MET A 83 -3.64 -15.17 -7.42
C MET A 83 -2.13 -15.39 -7.20
N HIS A 84 -1.29 -14.43 -7.60
CA HIS A 84 0.16 -14.53 -7.45
C HIS A 84 0.59 -14.38 -5.98
N VAL A 85 -0.04 -13.49 -5.24
CA VAL A 85 0.20 -13.34 -3.78
C VAL A 85 -0.31 -14.56 -3.03
N ALA A 86 -1.51 -15.05 -3.36
CA ALA A 86 -2.06 -16.27 -2.78
C ALA A 86 -1.15 -17.49 -3.03
N ARG A 87 -0.62 -17.64 -4.26
CA ARG A 87 0.36 -18.68 -4.60
C ARG A 87 1.65 -18.56 -3.78
N ALA A 88 2.16 -17.33 -3.58
CA ALA A 88 3.37 -17.10 -2.79
C ALA A 88 3.23 -17.52 -1.32
N ARG A 89 1.99 -17.55 -0.80
CA ARG A 89 1.65 -18.06 0.54
C ARG A 89 1.05 -19.47 0.53
N PHE A 90 1.23 -20.23 -0.56
CA PHE A 90 0.70 -21.59 -0.74
C PHE A 90 -0.82 -21.68 -0.53
N PHE A 91 -1.56 -20.60 -0.82
CA PHE A 91 -2.99 -20.44 -0.57
C PHE A 91 -3.40 -20.60 0.90
N VAL A 92 -2.46 -20.47 1.84
CA VAL A 92 -2.74 -20.54 3.26
C VAL A 92 -3.26 -19.19 3.75
N SER A 93 -4.48 -19.19 4.29
CA SER A 93 -5.17 -18.02 4.85
C SER A 93 -5.62 -18.23 6.29
N MET A 94 -5.03 -19.18 7.03
CA MET A 94 -5.53 -19.56 8.35
C MET A 94 -5.44 -18.44 9.37
N ASP A 95 -6.57 -18.15 10.01
CA ASP A 95 -6.62 -17.14 11.05
C ASP A 95 -5.82 -17.55 12.30
N PRO A 96 -5.08 -16.62 12.92
CA PRO A 96 -5.09 -15.16 12.68
C PRO A 96 -3.90 -14.65 11.86
N ILE A 97 -3.21 -15.53 11.13
CA ILE A 97 -1.92 -15.22 10.49
C ILE A 97 -2.06 -14.06 9.48
N PRO A 98 -3.06 -14.04 8.58
CA PRO A 98 -3.23 -12.94 7.64
C PRO A 98 -3.38 -11.59 8.34
N LEU A 99 -4.16 -11.54 9.41
CA LEU A 99 -4.43 -10.32 10.15
C LEU A 99 -3.17 -9.76 10.81
N VAL A 100 -2.41 -10.62 11.49
CA VAL A 100 -1.16 -10.25 12.19
C VAL A 100 -0.13 -9.70 11.19
N ILE A 101 0.02 -10.35 10.04
CA ILE A 101 0.93 -9.90 8.96
C ILE A 101 0.42 -8.58 8.38
N ALA A 102 -0.87 -8.48 8.07
CA ALA A 102 -1.46 -7.27 7.49
C ALA A 102 -1.27 -6.05 8.40
N LEU A 103 -1.45 -6.20 9.72
CA LEU A 103 -1.19 -5.12 10.67
C LEU A 103 0.26 -4.63 10.60
N ALA A 104 1.23 -5.54 10.52
CA ALA A 104 2.64 -5.18 10.39
C ALA A 104 2.89 -4.38 9.10
N VAL A 105 2.29 -4.82 7.98
CA VAL A 105 2.43 -4.14 6.68
C VAL A 105 1.74 -2.77 6.68
N PHE A 106 0.56 -2.63 7.27
CA PHE A 106 -0.12 -1.34 7.42
C PHE A 106 0.69 -0.37 8.27
N VAL A 107 1.22 -0.81 9.42
CA VAL A 107 2.09 0.03 10.26
C VAL A 107 3.34 0.47 9.50
N ALA A 108 3.98 -0.44 8.75
CA ALA A 108 5.11 -0.07 7.89
C ALA A 108 4.72 0.98 6.84
N GLY A 109 3.57 0.81 6.18
CA GLY A 109 3.04 1.77 5.22
C GLY A 109 2.78 3.15 5.83
N ILE A 110 2.18 3.22 7.03
CA ILE A 110 1.94 4.49 7.74
C ILE A 110 3.26 5.20 8.07
N LEU A 111 4.27 4.47 8.52
CA LEU A 111 5.60 5.06 8.77
C LEU A 111 6.27 5.52 7.49
N LEU A 112 6.06 4.82 6.37
CA LEU A 112 6.50 5.28 5.05
C LEU A 112 5.76 6.54 4.59
N ILE A 113 4.46 6.69 4.88
CA ILE A 113 3.73 7.94 4.64
C ILE A 113 4.39 9.10 5.37
N LEU A 114 4.73 8.95 6.66
CA LEU A 114 5.46 9.98 7.40
C LEU A 114 6.80 10.31 6.74
N SER A 115 7.49 9.29 6.19
CA SER A 115 8.74 9.46 5.46
C SER A 115 8.58 10.23 4.14
N VAL A 116 7.54 9.91 3.36
CA VAL A 116 7.19 10.62 2.10
C VAL A 116 6.88 12.08 2.41
N LEU A 117 6.05 12.34 3.43
CA LEU A 117 5.67 13.68 3.83
C LEU A 117 6.78 14.45 4.57
N ARG A 118 7.95 13.81 4.79
CA ARG A 118 9.09 14.35 5.55
C ARG A 118 8.70 14.85 6.95
N LEU A 119 7.82 14.10 7.63
CA LEU A 119 7.37 14.37 8.99
C LEU A 119 8.25 13.61 10.00
N ARG A 120 8.52 14.24 11.14
CA ARG A 120 9.18 13.58 12.28
C ARG A 120 8.14 12.84 13.11
N PHE A 121 8.55 11.74 13.74
CA PHE A 121 7.69 11.02 14.69
C PHE A 121 7.56 11.82 16.00
N THR A 122 6.52 12.63 16.09
CA THR A 122 6.17 13.45 17.27
C THR A 122 4.92 12.88 17.95
N PHE A 123 4.53 13.44 19.10
CA PHE A 123 3.27 13.09 19.76
C PHE A 123 2.06 13.26 18.83
N VAL A 124 1.99 14.36 18.06
CA VAL A 124 0.92 14.59 17.10
C VAL A 124 0.92 13.52 16.01
N SER A 125 2.09 13.20 15.45
CA SER A 125 2.22 12.15 14.43
C SER A 125 1.81 10.78 14.99
N ALA A 126 2.18 10.48 16.23
CA ALA A 126 1.78 9.24 16.90
C ALA A 126 0.25 9.17 17.01
N ILE A 127 -0.41 10.22 17.53
CA ILE A 127 -1.88 10.26 17.59
C ILE A 127 -2.51 10.11 16.21
N SER A 128 -2.00 10.80 15.19
CA SER A 128 -2.52 10.66 13.82
C SER A 128 -2.40 9.22 13.29
N CYS A 129 -1.30 8.53 13.61
CA CYS A 129 -1.12 7.12 13.25
C CYS A 129 -2.11 6.22 14.00
N LEU A 130 -2.32 6.45 15.30
CA LEU A 130 -3.29 5.69 16.11
C LEU A 130 -4.71 5.89 15.57
N LEU A 131 -5.10 7.12 15.24
CA LEU A 131 -6.40 7.44 14.65
C LEU A 131 -6.60 6.77 13.29
N PHE A 132 -5.55 6.72 12.46
CA PHE A 132 -5.60 6.00 11.19
C PHE A 132 -5.79 4.49 11.42
N LEU A 133 -5.04 3.91 12.37
CA LEU A 133 -5.13 2.51 12.75
C LEU A 133 -6.49 2.15 13.36
N SER A 134 -7.21 3.10 13.94
CA SER A 134 -8.57 2.90 14.47
C SER A 134 -9.67 3.30 13.51
N SER A 135 -9.35 3.63 12.25
CA SER A 135 -10.35 4.09 11.28
C SER A 135 -11.32 2.97 10.89
N ILE A 136 -12.58 3.33 10.65
CA ILE A 136 -13.61 2.40 10.18
C ILE A 136 -13.17 1.74 8.86
N SER A 137 -12.52 2.49 7.97
CA SER A 137 -12.03 1.96 6.69
C SER A 137 -10.96 0.88 6.84
N LEU A 138 -10.08 1.00 7.84
CA LEU A 138 -9.09 -0.05 8.12
C LEU A 138 -9.77 -1.23 8.79
N THR A 139 -10.64 -1.00 9.77
CA THR A 139 -11.40 -2.07 10.43
C THR A 139 -12.25 -2.87 9.46
N ALA A 140 -12.89 -2.23 8.48
CA ALA A 140 -13.64 -2.90 7.43
C ALA A 140 -12.73 -3.82 6.59
N GLN A 141 -11.50 -3.39 6.27
CA GLN A 141 -10.54 -4.24 5.54
C GLN A 141 -10.05 -5.40 6.41
N MET A 142 -9.79 -5.15 7.70
CA MET A 142 -9.38 -6.19 8.65
C MET A 142 -10.50 -7.21 8.92
N ALA A 143 -11.77 -6.84 8.72
CA ALA A 143 -12.89 -7.78 8.83
C ALA A 143 -12.86 -8.85 7.74
N TYR A 144 -12.25 -8.60 6.58
CA TYR A 144 -11.98 -9.63 5.57
C TYR A 144 -10.60 -10.24 5.83
N SER A 145 -10.48 -11.03 6.90
CA SER A 145 -9.17 -11.53 7.36
C SER A 145 -8.41 -12.29 6.25
N TYR A 146 -9.11 -13.13 5.49
CA TYR A 146 -8.53 -13.91 4.39
C TYR A 146 -7.92 -13.06 3.26
N MET A 147 -8.33 -11.78 3.12
CA MET A 147 -7.87 -10.80 2.14
C MET A 147 -6.90 -9.75 2.73
N ALA A 148 -6.72 -9.74 4.05
CA ALA A 148 -6.11 -8.62 4.75
C ALA A 148 -4.65 -8.37 4.28
N ILE A 149 -3.91 -9.44 3.95
CA ILE A 149 -2.55 -9.32 3.42
C ILE A 149 -2.59 -8.55 2.09
N GLU A 150 -3.49 -8.89 1.18
CA GLU A 150 -3.57 -8.29 -0.14
C GLU A 150 -4.00 -6.82 -0.08
N PHE A 151 -4.91 -6.48 0.83
CA PHE A 151 -5.24 -5.09 1.14
C PHE A 151 -4.03 -4.32 1.67
N SER A 152 -3.31 -4.88 2.65
CA SER A 152 -2.14 -4.22 3.24
C SER A 152 -0.99 -4.05 2.24
N LEU A 153 -0.75 -5.05 1.38
CA LEU A 153 0.25 -4.98 0.31
C LEU A 153 -0.16 -3.99 -0.77
N SER A 154 -1.44 -3.95 -1.14
CA SER A 154 -1.96 -2.95 -2.06
C SER A 154 -1.73 -1.53 -1.54
N PHE A 155 -2.04 -1.28 -0.26
CA PHE A 155 -1.76 -0.02 0.42
C PHE A 155 -0.27 0.33 0.42
N LEU A 156 0.60 -0.62 0.78
CA LEU A 156 2.05 -0.41 0.79
C LEU A 156 2.60 -0.08 -0.59
N LEU A 157 2.18 -0.82 -1.63
CA LEU A 157 2.62 -0.61 -3.01
C LEU A 157 2.18 0.76 -3.55
N ALA A 158 0.99 1.23 -3.19
CA ALA A 158 0.54 2.59 -3.52
C ALA A 158 1.45 3.66 -2.92
N ILE A 159 1.88 3.48 -1.67
CA ILE A 159 2.79 4.40 -0.98
C ILE A 159 4.20 4.34 -1.60
N LEU A 160 4.68 3.14 -1.91
CA LEU A 160 5.97 2.94 -2.58
C LEU A 160 6.00 3.60 -3.96
N ALA A 161 4.90 3.59 -4.72
CA ALA A 161 4.81 4.31 -5.98
C ALA A 161 5.09 5.82 -5.79
N VAL A 162 4.48 6.44 -4.79
CA VAL A 162 4.71 7.86 -4.47
C VAL A 162 6.14 8.09 -3.96
N LEU A 163 6.67 7.19 -3.14
CA LEU A 163 8.04 7.26 -2.64
C LEU A 163 9.07 7.22 -3.79
N VAL A 164 8.86 6.36 -4.79
CA VAL A 164 9.71 6.28 -5.99
C VAL A 164 9.64 7.58 -6.79
N VAL A 165 8.46 8.20 -6.91
CA VAL A 165 8.31 9.51 -7.56
C VAL A 165 9.03 10.61 -6.78
N GLU A 166 8.94 10.59 -5.45
CA GLU A 166 9.53 11.59 -4.54
C GLU A 166 11.06 11.54 -4.52
N ARG A 167 11.64 10.34 -4.34
CA ARG A 167 13.09 10.14 -4.19
C ARG A 167 13.82 9.89 -5.50
N GLY A 168 13.05 9.71 -6.57
CA GLY A 168 13.55 9.39 -7.88
C GLY A 168 14.45 10.46 -8.49
N LYS A 169 15.71 10.13 -8.77
CA LYS A 169 16.64 11.05 -9.45
C LYS A 169 16.35 11.16 -10.95
N ARG A 170 16.04 10.03 -11.61
CA ARG A 170 15.94 9.91 -13.07
C ARG A 170 14.51 9.62 -13.50
N ALA A 171 13.83 10.60 -14.09
CA ALA A 171 12.41 10.50 -14.44
C ALA A 171 12.07 9.25 -15.28
N TYR A 172 12.90 8.91 -16.27
CA TYR A 172 12.68 7.76 -17.16
C TYR A 172 12.72 6.40 -16.47
N LEU A 173 13.33 6.27 -15.28
CA LEU A 173 13.28 5.05 -14.47
C LEU A 173 12.17 5.12 -13.42
N CYS A 174 11.96 6.30 -12.85
CA CYS A 174 11.06 6.47 -11.71
C CYS A 174 9.59 6.36 -12.13
N ILE A 175 9.23 6.91 -13.29
CA ILE A 175 7.87 6.85 -13.83
C ILE A 175 7.45 5.39 -14.09
N PRO A 176 8.17 4.57 -14.87
CA PRO A 176 7.74 3.20 -15.12
C PRO A 176 7.79 2.33 -13.85
N LEU A 177 8.77 2.54 -12.97
CA LEU A 177 8.83 1.79 -11.71
C LEU A 177 7.67 2.13 -10.77
N ALA A 178 7.34 3.41 -10.61
CA ALA A 178 6.19 3.83 -9.83
C ALA A 178 4.87 3.35 -10.46
N GLY A 179 4.77 3.39 -11.80
CA GLY A 179 3.66 2.83 -12.55
C GLY A 179 3.50 1.33 -12.32
N LEU A 180 4.60 0.57 -12.30
CA LEU A 180 4.59 -0.85 -11.96
C LEU A 180 4.08 -1.09 -10.54
N CYS A 181 4.61 -0.37 -9.54
CA CYS A 181 4.13 -0.48 -8.16
C CYS A 181 2.62 -0.18 -8.05
N LEU A 182 2.16 0.88 -8.71
CA LEU A 182 0.74 1.25 -8.69
C LEU A 182 -0.14 0.24 -9.44
N SER A 183 0.36 -0.33 -10.55
CA SER A 183 -0.34 -1.38 -11.28
C SER A 183 -0.50 -2.64 -10.45
N LEU A 184 0.54 -3.06 -9.73
CA LEU A 184 0.49 -4.19 -8.80
C LEU A 184 -0.45 -3.90 -7.62
N SER A 185 -0.40 -2.67 -7.09
CA SER A 185 -1.33 -2.21 -6.05
C SER A 185 -2.79 -2.37 -6.50
N MET A 186 -3.16 -1.83 -7.67
CA MET A 186 -4.51 -1.96 -8.22
C MET A 186 -4.88 -3.39 -8.58
N GLY A 187 -3.91 -4.20 -9.01
CA GLY A 187 -4.08 -5.63 -9.26
C GLY A 187 -4.41 -6.44 -8.00
N LEU A 188 -4.11 -5.92 -6.80
CA LEU A 188 -4.57 -6.48 -5.53
C LEU A 188 -5.90 -5.84 -5.10
N TYR A 189 -5.93 -4.51 -5.10
CA TYR A 189 -7.10 -3.75 -4.68
C TYR A 189 -7.14 -2.34 -5.29
N GLN A 190 -8.15 -2.08 -6.11
CA GLN A 190 -8.25 -0.86 -6.92
C GLN A 190 -8.44 0.41 -6.08
N ALA A 191 -9.07 0.31 -4.90
CA ALA A 191 -9.33 1.47 -4.04
C ALA A 191 -8.04 2.12 -3.51
N SER A 192 -6.91 1.40 -3.50
CA SER A 192 -5.59 1.94 -3.13
C SER A 192 -5.08 3.04 -4.06
N LEU A 193 -5.68 3.21 -5.25
CA LEU A 193 -5.46 4.40 -6.08
C LEU A 193 -5.83 5.69 -5.31
N GLY A 194 -6.86 5.64 -4.46
CA GLY A 194 -7.25 6.75 -3.59
C GLY A 194 -6.15 7.12 -2.59
N VAL A 195 -5.46 6.12 -2.01
CA VAL A 195 -4.33 6.33 -1.09
C VAL A 195 -3.17 7.03 -1.81
N CYS A 196 -2.81 6.54 -3.00
CA CYS A 196 -1.78 7.16 -3.84
C CYS A 196 -2.12 8.63 -4.14
N THR A 197 -3.36 8.89 -4.57
CA THR A 197 -3.84 10.22 -4.95
C THR A 197 -3.84 11.19 -3.76
N LEU A 198 -4.35 10.75 -2.60
CA LEU A 198 -4.35 11.57 -1.38
C LEU A 198 -2.93 11.86 -0.89
N LEU A 199 -2.02 10.89 -0.98
CA LEU A 199 -0.63 11.09 -0.58
C LEU A 199 0.09 12.09 -1.50
N ILE A 200 -0.14 12.01 -2.82
CA ILE A 200 0.36 13.01 -3.78
C ILE A 200 -0.19 14.40 -3.44
N LEU A 201 -1.49 14.50 -3.11
CA LEU A 201 -2.13 15.76 -2.73
C LEU A 201 -1.52 16.33 -1.45
N PHE A 202 -1.34 15.53 -0.40
CA PHE A 202 -0.71 15.97 0.84
C PHE A 202 0.75 16.39 0.63
N ASP A 203 1.54 15.63 -0.14
CA ASP A 203 2.92 16.04 -0.45
C ASP A 203 2.94 17.37 -1.21
N LEU A 204 2.06 17.55 -2.20
CA LEU A 204 1.91 18.81 -2.92
C LEU A 204 1.58 19.99 -1.97
N LEU A 205 0.62 19.80 -1.06
CA LEU A 205 0.25 20.80 -0.07
C LEU A 205 1.43 21.16 0.85
N PHE A 206 2.16 20.17 1.37
CA PHE A 206 3.31 20.44 2.22
C PHE A 206 4.45 21.13 1.46
N ARG A 207 4.67 20.84 0.18
CA ARG A 207 5.65 21.55 -0.65
C ARG A 207 5.28 23.02 -0.85
N LEU A 208 4.00 23.30 -1.08
CA LEU A 208 3.48 24.66 -1.19
C LEU A 208 3.66 25.42 0.13
N LEU A 209 3.30 24.80 1.26
CA LEU A 209 3.46 25.39 2.59
C LEU A 209 4.92 25.64 2.99
N ARG A 210 5.85 24.79 2.51
CA ARG A 210 7.30 24.97 2.71
C ARG A 210 7.92 26.00 1.78
N GLY A 211 7.17 26.56 0.83
CA GLY A 211 7.68 27.51 -0.16
C GLY A 211 8.71 26.88 -1.10
N GLU A 212 8.55 25.59 -1.48
CA GLU A 212 9.44 24.97 -2.47
C GLU A 212 9.33 25.67 -3.83
N GLU A 213 10.43 25.67 -4.60
CA GLU A 213 10.48 26.28 -5.93
C GLU A 213 9.38 25.72 -6.86
N SER A 214 8.67 26.61 -7.57
CA SER A 214 7.57 26.22 -8.46
C SER A 214 7.98 25.22 -9.54
N VAL A 215 9.25 25.24 -9.98
CA VAL A 215 9.79 24.26 -10.94
C VAL A 215 9.82 22.85 -10.34
N ARG A 216 10.24 22.70 -9.07
CA ARG A 216 10.28 21.39 -8.39
C ARG A 216 8.87 20.84 -8.16
N ILE A 217 7.94 21.72 -7.80
CA ILE A 217 6.53 21.36 -7.62
C ILE A 217 5.92 20.85 -8.93
N ARG A 218 6.10 21.60 -10.04
CA ARG A 218 5.62 21.18 -11.36
C ARG A 218 6.26 19.88 -11.83
N LEU A 219 7.56 19.70 -11.58
CA LEU A 219 8.27 18.47 -11.94
C LEU A 219 7.78 17.27 -11.14
N PHE A 220 7.55 17.42 -9.83
CA PHE A 220 6.94 16.39 -9.00
C PHE A 220 5.56 16.01 -9.53
N LEU A 221 4.70 17.01 -9.79
CA LEU A 221 3.36 16.78 -10.31
C LEU A 221 3.38 16.08 -11.68
N ALA A 222 4.25 16.50 -12.59
CA ALA A 222 4.40 15.87 -13.90
C ALA A 222 4.82 14.40 -13.78
N ARG A 223 5.77 14.08 -12.88
CA ARG A 223 6.20 12.71 -12.62
C ARG A 223 5.10 11.87 -11.97
N ALA A 224 4.36 12.45 -11.02
CA ALA A 224 3.24 11.79 -10.36
C ALA A 224 2.12 11.46 -11.35
N MET A 225 1.72 12.42 -12.19
CA MET A 225 0.74 12.19 -13.27
C MET A 225 1.23 11.13 -14.26
N GLY A 226 2.51 11.18 -14.64
CA GLY A 226 3.12 10.15 -15.48
C GLY A 226 3.08 8.75 -14.84
N ALA A 227 3.36 8.63 -13.54
CA ALA A 227 3.29 7.38 -12.80
C ALA A 227 1.85 6.84 -12.70
N VAL A 228 0.87 7.71 -12.44
CA VAL A 228 -0.56 7.34 -12.40
C VAL A 228 -1.03 6.86 -13.77
N LEU A 229 -0.69 7.58 -14.85
CA LEU A 229 -1.07 7.20 -16.21
C LEU A 229 -0.42 5.87 -16.62
N THR A 230 0.88 5.73 -16.40
CA THR A 230 1.59 4.48 -16.73
C THR A 230 1.09 3.30 -15.90
N GLY A 231 0.83 3.49 -14.60
CA GLY A 231 0.26 2.45 -13.74
C GLY A 231 -1.16 2.05 -14.13
N GLY A 232 -2.01 3.00 -14.51
CA GLY A 232 -3.35 2.73 -15.02
C GLY A 232 -3.34 1.93 -16.33
N ILE A 233 -2.54 2.36 -17.31
CA ILE A 233 -2.37 1.66 -18.58
C ILE A 233 -1.85 0.24 -18.34
N LEU A 234 -0.79 0.10 -17.54
CA LEU A 234 -0.18 -1.19 -17.25
C LEU A 234 -1.15 -2.14 -16.53
N TYR A 235 -1.94 -1.62 -15.57
CA TYR A 235 -2.97 -2.40 -14.89
C TYR A 235 -4.00 -2.95 -15.87
N PHE A 236 -4.54 -2.12 -16.77
CA PHE A 236 -5.53 -2.59 -17.75
C PHE A 236 -4.93 -3.58 -18.75
N LEU A 237 -3.68 -3.38 -19.18
CA LEU A 237 -2.98 -4.32 -20.06
C LEU A 237 -2.80 -5.68 -19.39
N LEU A 238 -2.29 -5.68 -18.14
CA LEU A 238 -2.09 -6.92 -17.38
C LEU A 238 -3.42 -7.60 -17.06
N LEU A 239 -4.46 -6.85 -16.69
CA LEU A 239 -5.80 -7.39 -16.48
C LEU A 239 -6.33 -8.09 -17.74
N LYS A 240 -6.30 -7.41 -18.90
CA LYS A 240 -6.74 -8.01 -20.17
C LYS A 240 -5.92 -9.24 -20.54
N LEU A 241 -4.61 -9.21 -20.29
CA LEU A 241 -3.74 -10.35 -20.53
C LEU A 241 -4.14 -11.56 -19.68
N HIS A 242 -4.41 -11.36 -18.38
CA HIS A 242 -4.87 -12.44 -17.50
C HIS A 242 -6.25 -12.95 -17.92
N LEU A 243 -7.21 -12.07 -18.21
CA LEU A 243 -8.54 -12.46 -18.71
C LEU A 243 -8.45 -13.32 -19.98
N PHE A 244 -7.54 -12.96 -20.90
CA PHE A 244 -7.27 -13.74 -22.10
C PHE A 244 -6.70 -15.13 -21.78
N PHE A 245 -5.67 -15.21 -20.91
CA PHE A 245 -5.02 -16.48 -20.56
C PHE A 245 -5.93 -17.43 -19.78
N PHE A 246 -6.80 -16.91 -18.92
CA PHE A 246 -7.72 -17.71 -18.11
C PHE A 246 -9.10 -17.92 -18.79
N HIS A 247 -9.28 -17.43 -20.01
CA HIS A 247 -10.52 -17.53 -20.78
C HIS A 247 -11.76 -17.01 -20.02
N THR A 248 -11.57 -15.90 -19.31
CA THR A 248 -12.59 -15.31 -18.43
C THR A 248 -12.95 -13.89 -18.89
N THR A 249 -14.17 -13.44 -18.61
CA THR A 249 -14.60 -12.06 -18.85
C THR A 249 -14.76 -11.28 -17.55
N LEU A 250 -14.52 -9.97 -17.63
CA LEU A 250 -14.76 -9.07 -16.50
C LEU A 250 -16.24 -9.13 -16.11
N SER A 251 -16.53 -9.16 -14.81
CA SER A 251 -17.91 -9.12 -14.31
C SER A 251 -18.49 -7.71 -14.40
N ASP A 252 -19.82 -7.61 -14.46
CA ASP A 252 -20.54 -6.34 -14.33
C ASP A 252 -20.53 -5.79 -12.89
N TYR A 253 -19.89 -6.50 -11.94
CA TYR A 253 -19.76 -6.06 -10.56
C TYR A 253 -19.09 -4.68 -10.47
N GLY A 254 -19.77 -3.75 -9.80
CA GLY A 254 -19.32 -2.36 -9.68
C GLY A 254 -19.23 -1.59 -11.01
N GLY A 255 -19.88 -2.08 -12.08
CA GLY A 255 -19.81 -1.48 -13.42
C GLY A 255 -18.44 -1.64 -14.10
N ALA A 256 -17.60 -2.56 -13.63
CA ALA A 256 -16.21 -2.71 -14.07
C ALA A 256 -16.10 -2.95 -15.60
N ALA A 257 -17.07 -3.65 -16.19
CA ALA A 257 -17.14 -3.92 -17.63
C ALA A 257 -17.40 -2.67 -18.50
N GLU A 258 -18.01 -1.63 -17.95
CA GLU A 258 -18.40 -0.40 -18.66
C GLU A 258 -17.50 0.80 -18.36
N VAL A 259 -16.39 0.59 -17.64
CA VAL A 259 -15.48 1.67 -17.25
C VAL A 259 -14.77 2.23 -18.49
N SER A 260 -15.13 3.45 -18.85
CA SER A 260 -14.49 4.27 -19.88
C SER A 260 -14.28 5.69 -19.34
N PRO A 261 -13.31 6.47 -19.85
CA PRO A 261 -13.11 7.85 -19.40
C PRO A 261 -14.38 8.70 -19.51
N TRP A 262 -15.19 8.45 -20.54
CA TRP A 262 -16.46 9.13 -20.77
C TRP A 262 -17.55 8.71 -19.79
N SER A 263 -17.68 7.40 -19.52
CA SER A 263 -18.66 6.92 -18.54
C SER A 263 -18.33 7.39 -17.13
N ILE A 264 -17.04 7.44 -16.75
CA ILE A 264 -16.58 8.01 -15.46
C ILE A 264 -16.99 9.48 -15.34
N LEU A 265 -16.75 10.30 -16.36
CA LEU A 265 -17.08 11.73 -16.31
C LEU A 265 -18.59 11.95 -16.25
N ARG A 266 -19.36 11.16 -17.01
CA ARG A 266 -20.82 11.22 -17.02
C ARG A 266 -21.43 10.75 -15.69
N SER A 267 -20.88 9.69 -15.09
CA SER A 267 -21.40 9.12 -13.84
C SER A 267 -20.95 9.89 -12.61
N PHE A 268 -19.97 10.79 -12.72
CA PHE A 268 -19.39 11.49 -11.57
C PHE A 268 -20.41 12.20 -10.66
N PRO A 269 -21.39 12.98 -11.15
CA PRO A 269 -22.38 13.62 -10.29
C PRO A 269 -23.26 12.61 -9.54
N SER A 270 -23.69 11.55 -10.23
CA SER A 270 -24.46 10.47 -9.61
C SER A 270 -23.64 9.68 -8.60
N SER A 271 -22.37 9.40 -8.89
CA SER A 271 -21.45 8.71 -7.98
C SER A 271 -21.20 9.53 -6.72
N LEU A 272 -21.01 10.85 -6.83
CA LEU A 272 -20.90 11.74 -5.67
C LEU A 272 -22.14 11.67 -4.79
N LYS A 273 -23.34 11.79 -5.38
CA LYS A 273 -24.59 11.67 -4.63
C LYS A 273 -24.69 10.31 -3.94
N HIS A 274 -24.39 9.24 -4.67
CA HIS A 274 -24.42 7.87 -4.17
C HIS A 274 -23.51 7.68 -2.95
N THR A 275 -22.28 8.22 -2.98
CA THR A 275 -21.33 8.12 -1.85
C THR A 275 -21.90 8.67 -0.54
N TYR A 276 -22.67 9.77 -0.60
CA TYR A 276 -23.29 10.36 0.60
C TYR A 276 -24.63 9.73 0.97
N THR A 277 -25.35 9.15 0.01
CA THR A 277 -26.64 8.49 0.28
C THR A 277 -26.51 7.03 0.69
N ALA A 278 -25.47 6.33 0.25
CA ALA A 278 -25.27 4.90 0.53
C ALA A 278 -25.15 4.60 2.03
N VAL A 279 -24.68 5.55 2.83
CA VAL A 279 -24.61 5.44 4.30
C VAL A 279 -26.00 5.33 4.94
N TRP A 280 -27.06 5.81 4.27
CA TRP A 280 -28.44 5.77 4.78
C TRP A 280 -29.19 4.48 4.43
N PHE A 281 -28.62 3.62 3.58
CA PHE A 281 -29.26 2.39 3.09
C PHE A 281 -28.69 1.11 3.72
N TYR A 282 -27.82 1.24 4.73
CA TYR A 282 -27.40 0.19 5.65
C TYR A 282 -27.89 0.55 7.05
#